data_AF-A0A368EXI3-F1
#
_entry.id   AF-A0A368EXI3-F1
#
_cell.length_a   1.000
_cell.length_b   1.000
_cell.length_c   1.000
_cell.angle_alpha   90.00
_cell.angle_beta   90.00
_cell.angle_gamma   90.00
#
_symmetry.space_group_name_H-M   'P 1'
#
loop_
_entity.id
_entity.type
_entity.pdbx_description
1 polymer ?
#
loop_
_entity_poly.entity_id
_entity_poly.type
_entity_poly.pdbx_seq_one_letter_code
_entity_poly.pdbx_strand_id
1 'polypeptide(L)'
;MVMWTQFTWNDYKMRWDPKEYGNITNIQLPHDFLWKPDILLFNSADEHFDASFPVNFVVSWNGDVLWAPPGIVKFSCDLSMTWFPFDEQMCFLKVS
;
A
#
# COMPACT_ATOMS: atom_id res chain seq x y z
N MET A 1 -12.97 6.19 1.57
CA MET A 1 -12.91 4.78 2.04
C MET A 1 -11.57 4.54 2.70
N VAL A 2 -11.48 3.61 3.65
CA VAL A 2 -10.20 3.17 4.23
C VAL A 2 -9.73 1.94 3.47
N MET A 3 -8.49 1.95 3.02
CA MET A 3 -7.87 0.85 2.27
C MET A 3 -6.54 0.46 2.90
N TRP A 4 -6.23 -0.83 2.85
CA TRP A 4 -4.93 -1.38 3.23
C TRP A 4 -4.33 -2.00 1.98
N THR A 5 -3.29 -1.37 1.43
CA THR A 5 -2.67 -1.84 0.19
C THR A 5 -1.41 -2.60 0.54
N GLN A 6 -1.40 -3.89 0.26
CA GLN A 6 -0.27 -4.76 0.56
C GLN A 6 0.66 -4.88 -0.64
N PHE A 7 1.92 -4.51 -0.44
CA PHE A 7 3.00 -4.67 -1.41
C PHE A 7 4.01 -5.69 -0.92
N THR A 8 4.41 -6.57 -1.82
CA THR A 8 5.45 -7.57 -1.58
C THR A 8 6.41 -7.58 -2.75
N TRP A 9 7.69 -7.45 -2.47
CA TRP A 9 8.76 -7.60 -3.46
C TRP A 9 9.96 -8.29 -2.83
N ASN A 10 10.85 -8.83 -3.66
CA ASN A 10 12.10 -9.42 -3.20
C ASN A 10 13.27 -8.49 -3.53
N ASP A 11 14.00 -8.05 -2.50
CA ASP A 11 15.22 -7.26 -2.61
C ASP A 11 16.44 -8.15 -2.32
N TYR A 12 17.28 -8.36 -3.34
CA TYR A 12 18.49 -9.18 -3.22
C TYR A 12 19.53 -8.57 -2.27
N LYS A 13 19.52 -7.25 -2.05
CA LYS A 13 20.44 -6.58 -1.12
C LYS A 13 20.06 -6.77 0.34
N MET A 14 18.81 -7.17 0.60
CA MET A 14 18.25 -7.36 1.94
C MET A 14 18.27 -8.83 2.37
N ARG A 15 19.22 -9.61 1.85
CA ARG A 15 19.42 -11.02 2.21
C ARG A 15 20.56 -11.16 3.21
N TRP A 16 20.36 -11.99 4.24
CA TRP A 16 21.40 -12.34 5.21
C TRP A 16 21.28 -13.79 5.64
N ASP A 17 22.36 -14.40 6.14
CA ASP A 17 22.30 -15.70 6.80
C ASP A 17 21.89 -15.51 8.26
N PRO A 18 20.73 -16.02 8.71
CA PRO A 18 20.31 -15.91 10.10
C PRO A 18 21.37 -16.42 11.10
N LYS A 19 22.19 -17.41 10.73
CA LYS A 19 23.21 -17.98 11.61
C LYS A 19 24.30 -16.99 12.01
N GLU A 20 24.60 -16.01 11.16
CA GLU A 20 25.59 -14.96 11.44
C GLU A 20 25.03 -13.86 12.35
N TYR A 21 23.70 -13.73 12.42
CA TYR A 21 22.99 -12.67 13.12
C TYR A 21 22.09 -13.21 14.25
N GLY A 22 22.50 -14.30 14.91
CA GLY A 22 21.79 -14.81 16.09
C GLY A 22 20.40 -15.42 15.80
N ASN A 23 20.23 -16.02 14.62
CA ASN A 23 18.97 -16.58 14.09
C ASN A 23 17.84 -15.55 13.90
N ILE A 24 18.18 -14.27 13.68
CA ILE A 24 17.20 -13.26 13.31
C ILE A 24 16.69 -13.57 11.90
N THR A 25 15.38 -13.77 11.77
CA THR A 25 14.72 -14.08 10.50
C THR A 25 13.95 -12.92 9.90
N ASN A 26 13.55 -11.94 10.72
CA ASN A 26 12.78 -10.77 10.29
C ASN A 26 13.27 -9.52 11.01
N ILE A 27 13.25 -8.39 10.30
CA ILE A 27 13.56 -7.07 10.85
C ILE A 27 12.51 -6.05 10.41
N GLN A 28 12.34 -4.99 11.20
CA GLN A 28 11.53 -3.84 10.83
C GLN A 28 12.43 -2.67 10.48
N LEU A 29 12.19 -2.07 9.31
CA LEU A 29 12.96 -0.92 8.83
C LEU A 29 12.06 0.32 8.69
N PRO A 30 12.55 1.53 9.02
CA PRO A 30 11.81 2.76 8.81
C PRO A 30 11.40 2.95 7.33
N HIS A 31 10.28 3.63 7.11
CA HIS A 31 9.65 3.86 5.80
C HIS A 31 10.51 4.59 4.73
N ASP A 32 11.65 5.15 5.12
CA ASP A 32 12.58 5.86 4.22
C ASP A 32 13.87 5.07 3.93
N PHE A 33 14.03 3.89 4.51
CA PHE A 33 15.27 3.12 4.40
C PHE A 33 15.35 2.28 3.12
N LEU A 34 14.19 1.92 2.56
CA LEU A 34 14.07 1.11 1.36
C LEU A 34 13.33 1.85 0.26
N TRP A 35 13.56 1.40 -0.97
CA TRP A 35 12.69 1.75 -2.09
C TRP A 35 11.26 1.29 -1.81
N LYS A 36 10.28 2.13 -2.14
CA LYS A 36 8.85 1.84 -2.09
C LYS A 36 8.21 2.22 -3.43
N PRO A 37 7.16 1.50 -3.88
CA PRO A 37 6.44 1.88 -5.08
C PRO A 37 5.69 3.20 -4.88
N ASP A 38 5.76 4.08 -5.87
CA ASP A 38 4.89 5.24 -5.95
C ASP A 38 3.51 4.76 -6.43
N ILE A 39 2.52 4.85 -5.55
CA ILE A 39 1.13 4.53 -5.87
C ILE A 39 0.49 5.80 -6.41
N LEU A 40 -0.47 5.72 -7.33
CA LEU A 40 -1.30 6.86 -7.71
C LEU A 40 -2.76 6.45 -7.89
N LEU A 41 -3.67 7.24 -7.34
CA LEU A 41 -5.11 7.10 -7.56
C LEU A 41 -5.54 8.05 -8.67
N PHE A 42 -5.75 7.51 -9.87
CA PHE A 42 -6.05 8.31 -11.06
C PHE A 42 -7.37 9.07 -10.98
N ASN A 43 -8.39 8.48 -10.38
CA ASN A 43 -9.66 9.13 -10.15
C ASN A 43 -9.76 9.73 -8.74
N SER A 44 -8.66 10.18 -8.17
CA SER A 44 -8.67 10.87 -6.87
C SER A 44 -9.57 12.11 -6.94
N ALA A 45 -10.42 12.26 -5.93
CA ALA A 45 -11.20 13.47 -5.68
C ALA A 45 -10.52 14.38 -4.64
N ASP A 46 -9.34 13.98 -4.15
CA ASP A 46 -8.50 14.76 -3.23
C ASP A 46 -7.23 15.23 -3.96
N GLU A 47 -6.85 16.49 -3.71
CA GLU A 47 -5.62 17.09 -4.24
C GLU A 47 -4.36 16.54 -3.54
N HIS A 48 -4.50 16.05 -2.30
CA HIS A 48 -3.41 15.49 -1.51
C HIS A 48 -3.41 13.96 -1.63
N PHE A 49 -2.65 13.44 -2.60
CA PHE A 49 -2.54 12.00 -2.83
C PHE A 49 -1.66 11.28 -1.78
N ASP A 50 -0.86 11.99 -0.99
CA ASP A 50 -0.02 11.39 0.06
C ASP A 50 -0.85 11.03 1.32
N ALA A 51 -1.87 10.20 1.11
CA ALA A 51 -2.82 9.72 2.11
C ALA A 51 -2.34 8.44 2.81
N SER A 52 -1.14 7.96 2.47
CA SER A 52 -0.55 6.75 3.06
C SER A 52 0.19 7.13 4.33
N PHE A 53 -0.26 6.63 5.47
CA PHE A 53 0.44 6.86 6.72
C PHE A 53 1.83 6.19 6.68
N PRO A 54 2.89 6.83 7.19
CA PRO A 54 4.22 6.24 7.18
C PRO A 54 4.24 4.99 8.06
N VAL A 55 4.45 3.83 7.44
CA VAL A 55 4.59 2.55 8.13
C VAL A 55 5.93 1.90 7.80
N ASN A 56 6.45 1.16 8.77
CA ASN A 56 7.71 0.43 8.61
C ASN A 56 7.57 -0.73 7.63
N PHE A 57 8.68 -1.06 6.98
CA PHE A 57 8.82 -2.28 6.19
C PHE A 57 9.06 -3.47 7.13
N VAL A 58 8.53 -4.63 6.77
CA VAL A 58 8.92 -5.91 7.37
C VAL A 58 9.76 -6.66 6.36
N VAL A 59 11.01 -6.94 6.72
CA VAL A 59 11.98 -7.60 5.83
C VAL A 59 12.33 -8.96 6.40
N SER A 60 12.26 -9.99 5.56
CA SER A 60 12.65 -11.36 5.86
C SER A 60 14.07 -11.64 5.39
N TRP A 61 14.78 -12.57 6.04
CA TRP A 61 16.17 -12.93 5.75
C TRP A 61 16.46 -13.39 4.32
N ASN A 62 15.42 -13.88 3.63
CA ASN A 62 15.47 -14.30 2.22
C ASN A 62 15.32 -13.12 1.24
N GLY A 63 15.23 -11.89 1.74
CA GLY A 63 15.07 -10.67 0.96
C GLY A 63 13.63 -10.29 0.65
N ASP A 64 12.63 -11.03 1.16
CA ASP A 64 11.23 -10.65 0.98
C ASP A 64 10.89 -9.44 1.84
N VAL A 65 10.37 -8.40 1.20
CA VAL A 65 9.93 -7.16 1.83
C VAL A 65 8.41 -7.08 1.75
N LEU A 66 7.79 -6.80 2.89
CA LEU A 66 6.37 -6.53 3.04
C LEU A 66 6.17 -5.07 3.46
N TRP A 67 5.32 -4.36 2.73
CA TRP A 67 4.89 -3.01 3.04
C TRP A 67 3.38 -2.89 2.92
N ALA A 68 2.70 -2.42 3.97
CA ALA A 68 1.24 -2.35 4.00
C ALA A 68 0.75 -1.07 4.69
N PRO A 69 0.87 0.11 4.04
CA PRO A 69 0.35 1.35 4.58
C PRO A 69 -1.19 1.33 4.60
N PRO A 70 -1.81 1.82 5.68
CA PRO A 70 -3.20 2.24 5.62
C PRO A 70 -3.30 3.57 4.86
N GLY A 71 -4.34 3.69 4.04
CA GLY A 71 -4.64 4.91 3.30
C GLY A 71 -6.12 5.25 3.31
N ILE A 72 -6.44 6.54 3.43
CA ILE A 72 -7.81 7.02 3.23
C ILE A 72 -7.93 7.49 1.80
N VAL A 73 -8.67 6.76 0.97
CA VAL A 73 -8.90 7.13 -0.44
C VAL A 73 -10.20 7.91 -0.59
N LYS A 74 -10.16 8.99 -1.38
CA LYS A 74 -11.33 9.70 -1.88
C LYS A 74 -11.25 9.69 -3.39
N PHE A 75 -12.31 9.25 -4.05
CA PHE A 75 -12.30 9.11 -5.50
C PHE A 75 -13.63 9.54 -6.11
N SER A 76 -13.56 10.01 -7.34
CA SER A 76 -14.70 10.38 -8.15
C SER A 76 -15.37 9.11 -8.71
N CYS A 77 -16.69 9.05 -8.53
CA CYS A 77 -17.54 7.97 -9.03
C CYS A 77 -18.76 8.59 -9.74
N ASP A 78 -19.08 8.08 -10.92
CA ASP A 78 -20.24 8.51 -11.70
C ASP A 78 -21.50 7.82 -11.15
N LEU A 79 -22.48 8.62 -10.69
CA LEU A 79 -23.71 8.12 -10.09
C LEU A 79 -24.90 8.25 -11.04
N SER A 80 -25.75 7.23 -11.10
CA SER A 80 -26.98 7.21 -11.92
C SER A 80 -28.22 7.40 -11.05
N MET A 81 -28.90 8.54 -11.17
CA MET A 81 -30.05 8.91 -10.32
C MET A 81 -31.42 8.52 -10.91
N THR A 82 -31.46 7.56 -11.83
CA THR A 82 -32.67 7.21 -12.60
C THR A 82 -33.82 6.66 -11.73
N TRP A 83 -33.51 5.97 -10.63
CA TRP A 83 -34.49 5.24 -9.81
C TRP A 83 -34.48 5.64 -8.32
N PHE A 84 -34.06 6.87 -8.04
CA PHE A 84 -33.96 7.37 -6.67
C PHE A 84 -35.27 7.20 -5.87
N PRO A 85 -35.25 6.71 -4.62
CA PRO A 85 -34.09 6.38 -3.77
C PRO A 85 -33.66 4.89 -3.80
N PHE A 86 -34.13 4.10 -4.76
CA PHE A 86 -33.91 2.64 -4.84
C PHE A 86 -32.89 2.26 -5.92
N ASP A 87 -32.01 3.20 -6.28
CA ASP A 87 -30.96 3.05 -7.26
C ASP A 87 -29.76 2.24 -6.73
N GLU A 88 -29.13 1.47 -7.62
CA GLU A 88 -27.85 0.81 -7.37
C GLU A 88 -26.72 1.61 -8.01
N GLN A 89 -25.61 1.78 -7.29
CA GLN A 89 -24.45 2.55 -7.74
C GLN A 89 -23.22 1.65 -7.88
N MET A 90 -22.57 1.72 -9.04
CA MET A 90 -21.32 0.98 -9.31
C MET A 90 -20.15 1.94 -9.44
N CYS A 91 -19.20 1.82 -8.52
CA CYS A 91 -18.04 2.69 -8.42
C CYS A 91 -16.74 1.92 -8.68
N PHE A 92 -15.85 2.49 -9.49
CA PHE A 92 -14.57 1.88 -9.84
C PHE A 92 -13.41 2.70 -9.29
N LEU A 93 -12.45 2.02 -8.67
CA LEU A 93 -11.20 2.60 -8.21
C LEU A 93 -10.11 2.33 -9.26
N LYS A 94 -9.41 3.38 -9.73
CA LYS A 94 -8.32 3.25 -10.71
C LYS A 94 -6.98 3.55 -10.04
N VAL A 95 -6.22 2.50 -9.75
CA VAL A 95 -4.90 2.57 -9.11
C VAL A 95 -3.81 2.26 -10.13
N SER A 96 -2.70 2.98 -10.05
CA SER A 96 -1.46 2.74 -10.82
C SER A 96 -0.24 2.77 -9.95
#